data_AF-A0A498QWX4-F1
#
_entry.id   AF-A0A498QWX4-F1
#
_cell.length_a   1.000
_cell.length_b   1.000
_cell.length_c   1.000
_cell.angle_alpha   90.00
_cell.angle_beta   90.00
_cell.angle_gamma   90.00
#
_symmetry.space_group_name_H-M   'P 1'
#
loop_
_entity.id
_entity.type
_entity.pdbx_description
1 polymer ?
#
loop_
_entity_poly.entity_id
_entity_poly.type
_entity_poly.pdbx_seq_one_letter_code
_entity_poly.pdbx_strand_id
1 'polypeptide(L)'
;MTRRRSVTAHAAGAAIEQGRRMLRLPTIRDRFAEIAAAAEPEQLSYLGFLSDLVIAECDDRARGRAKRRIRDIPAFHDQNGWRSPLLMSTPQSTPPASGSWPPARGLSLVVADIITVT
;
A
#
# COMPACT_ATOMS: atom_id res chain seq x y z
N MET A 1 17.80 -20.29 -15.80
CA MET A 1 18.31 -19.20 -16.67
C MET A 1 17.37 -19.03 -17.85
N THR A 2 16.54 -17.98 -17.84
CA THR A 2 15.67 -17.68 -18.98
C THR A 2 16.53 -17.20 -20.14
N ARG A 3 16.45 -17.86 -21.30
CA ARG A 3 17.17 -17.47 -22.52
C ARG A 3 16.84 -16.01 -22.84
N ARG A 4 17.84 -15.12 -22.84
CA ARG A 4 17.67 -13.75 -23.34
C ARG A 4 17.39 -13.86 -24.84
N ARG A 5 16.12 -13.70 -25.22
CA ARG A 5 15.75 -13.43 -26.61
C ARG A 5 16.29 -12.04 -26.96
N SER A 6 16.82 -11.87 -28.17
CA SER A 6 17.00 -10.54 -28.74
C SER A 6 15.61 -9.92 -28.89
N VAL A 7 15.24 -9.10 -27.92
CA VAL A 7 13.97 -8.38 -27.89
C VAL A 7 14.27 -7.00 -28.46
N THR A 8 13.54 -6.60 -29.50
CA THR A 8 13.62 -5.23 -30.00
C THR A 8 13.10 -4.25 -28.95
N ALA A 9 13.57 -3.00 -28.94
CA ALA A 9 13.11 -2.00 -27.97
C ALA A 9 11.57 -1.86 -27.96
N HIS A 10 10.94 -1.95 -29.13
CA HIS A 10 9.49 -1.97 -29.27
C HIS A 10 8.84 -3.18 -28.58
N ALA A 11 9.36 -4.39 -28.81
CA ALA A 11 8.85 -5.60 -28.16
C ALA A 11 9.07 -5.58 -26.63
N ALA A 12 10.18 -4.98 -26.16
CA ALA A 12 10.42 -4.78 -24.73
C ALA A 12 9.37 -3.83 -24.12
N GLY A 13 9.10 -2.70 -24.78
CA GLY A 13 8.06 -1.75 -24.35
C GLY A 13 6.68 -2.39 -24.26
N ALA A 14 6.29 -3.16 -25.27
CA ALA A 14 5.01 -3.89 -25.27
C ALA A 14 4.93 -4.93 -24.14
N ALA A 15 6.00 -5.69 -23.90
CA ALA A 15 6.07 -6.66 -22.81
C ALA A 15 5.96 -5.99 -21.43
N ILE A 16 6.58 -4.82 -21.24
CA ILE A 16 6.48 -4.03 -20.01
C ILE A 16 5.04 -3.56 -19.79
N GLU A 17 4.40 -3.02 -20.82
CA GLU A 17 3.00 -2.55 -20.71
C GLU A 17 2.04 -3.71 -20.40
N GLN A 18 2.18 -4.85 -21.08
CA GLN A 18 1.42 -6.05 -20.79
C GLN A 18 1.67 -6.55 -19.35
N GLY A 19 2.93 -6.59 -18.94
CA GLY A 19 3.33 -7.00 -17.60
C GLY A 19 2.72 -6.12 -16.50
N ARG A 20 2.72 -4.80 -16.67
CA ARG A 20 2.11 -3.86 -15.71
C ARG A 20 0.61 -4.06 -15.55
N ARG A 21 -0.11 -4.34 -16.63
CA ARG A 21 -1.55 -4.64 -16.58
C ARG A 21 -1.81 -5.96 -15.87
N MET A 22 -1.08 -7.01 -16.24
CA MET A 22 -1.23 -8.35 -15.66
C MET A 22 -0.92 -8.38 -14.17
N LEU A 23 0.14 -7.67 -13.76
CA LEU A 23 0.58 -7.57 -12.37
C LEU A 23 -0.14 -6.44 -11.60
N ARG A 24 -1.06 -5.71 -12.26
CA ARG A 24 -1.82 -4.59 -11.70
C ARG A 24 -0.92 -3.59 -10.97
N LEU A 25 0.07 -3.03 -11.67
CA LEU A 25 1.06 -2.07 -11.15
C LEU A 25 0.62 -0.61 -11.46
N PRO A 26 -0.39 -0.03 -10.75
CA PRO A 26 -0.95 1.28 -11.08
C PRO A 26 0.05 2.42 -10.90
N THR A 27 0.87 2.42 -9.84
CA THR A 27 1.80 3.52 -9.57
C THR A 27 2.90 3.55 -10.62
N ILE A 28 3.46 2.39 -10.97
CA ILE A 28 4.45 2.28 -12.04
C ILE A 28 3.84 2.71 -13.38
N ARG A 29 2.57 2.36 -13.67
CA ARG A 29 1.89 2.82 -14.89
C ARG A 29 1.85 4.35 -14.97
N ASP A 30 1.52 5.01 -13.87
CA ASP A 30 1.26 6.45 -13.84
C ASP A 30 2.54 7.28 -13.66
N ARG A 31 3.58 6.75 -12.99
CA ARG A 31 4.79 7.49 -12.58
C ARG A 31 6.05 7.12 -13.35
N PHE A 32 6.01 6.13 -14.24
CA PHE A 32 7.21 5.67 -14.95
C PHE A 32 7.93 6.77 -15.71
N ALA A 33 7.20 7.59 -16.49
CA ALA A 33 7.82 8.63 -17.30
C ALA A 33 8.52 9.69 -16.44
N GLU A 34 7.91 10.04 -15.30
CA GLU A 34 8.48 10.98 -14.33
C GLU A 34 9.75 10.44 -13.68
N ILE A 35 9.72 9.19 -13.20
CA ILE A 35 10.88 8.56 -12.56
C ILE A 35 12.00 8.33 -13.59
N ALA A 36 11.66 8.00 -14.84
CA ALA A 36 12.64 7.87 -15.92
C ALA A 36 13.29 9.22 -16.28
N ALA A 37 12.52 10.30 -16.27
CA ALA A 37 13.04 11.65 -16.51
C ALA A 37 13.92 12.16 -15.36
N ALA A 38 13.65 11.74 -14.11
CA ALA A 38 14.50 12.06 -12.95
C ALA A 38 15.80 11.23 -12.92
N ALA A 39 15.74 9.99 -13.42
CA ALA A 39 16.89 9.08 -13.39
C ALA A 39 18.09 9.55 -14.24
N GLU A 40 17.84 10.25 -15.35
CA GLU A 40 18.89 10.75 -16.23
C GLU A 40 19.78 11.83 -15.57
N PRO A 41 19.23 12.96 -15.07
CA PRO A 41 20.04 13.98 -14.39
C PRO A 41 20.68 13.46 -13.10
N GLU A 42 20.03 12.53 -12.41
CA GLU A 42 20.55 11.90 -11.19
C GLU A 42 21.58 10.79 -11.45
N GLN A 43 21.84 10.46 -12.73
CA GLN A 43 22.77 9.39 -13.15
C GLN A 43 22.51 8.07 -12.43
N LEU A 44 21.24 7.72 -12.24
CA LEU A 44 20.87 6.49 -11.56
C LEU A 44 21.36 5.27 -12.35
N SER A 45 21.92 4.31 -11.63
CA SER A 45 22.16 2.99 -12.21
C SER A 45 20.82 2.34 -12.61
N TYR A 46 20.85 1.38 -13.54
CA TYR A 46 19.65 0.63 -13.92
C TYR A 46 18.95 -0.01 -12.70
N LEU A 47 19.72 -0.49 -11.71
CA LEU A 47 19.17 -1.03 -10.47
C LEU A 47 18.55 0.06 -9.59
N GLY A 48 19.13 1.26 -9.55
CA GLY A 48 18.58 2.41 -8.82
C GLY A 48 17.25 2.89 -9.42
N PHE A 49 17.20 3.05 -10.73
CA PHE A 49 15.95 3.36 -11.43
C PHE A 49 14.86 2.31 -11.16
N LEU A 50 15.23 1.01 -11.19
CA LEU A 50 14.28 -0.06 -10.89
C LEU A 50 13.84 -0.07 -9.42
N SER A 51 14.74 0.24 -8.48
CA SER A 51 14.39 0.31 -7.07
C SER A 51 13.38 1.42 -6.81
N ASP A 52 13.53 2.60 -7.42
CA ASP A 52 12.62 3.72 -7.21
C ASP A 52 11.21 3.42 -7.70
N LEU A 53 11.08 2.77 -8.87
CA LEU A 53 9.80 2.29 -9.37
C LEU A 53 9.13 1.29 -8.41
N VAL A 54 9.89 0.33 -7.90
CA VAL A 54 9.36 -0.73 -7.02
C VAL A 54 9.01 -0.18 -5.64
N ILE A 55 9.83 0.72 -5.09
CA ILE A 55 9.57 1.38 -3.81
C ILE A 55 8.30 2.22 -3.91
N ALA A 56 8.17 3.07 -4.94
CA ALA A 56 6.98 3.90 -5.13
C ALA A 56 5.68 3.06 -5.18
N GLU A 57 5.73 1.94 -5.89
CA GLU A 57 4.60 1.01 -5.99
C GLU A 57 4.28 0.31 -4.66
N CYS A 58 5.31 -0.14 -3.93
CA CYS A 58 5.15 -0.77 -2.62
C CYS A 58 4.55 0.20 -1.60
N ASP A 59 5.03 1.43 -1.59
CA ASP A 59 4.57 2.51 -0.73
C ASP A 59 3.10 2.83 -0.95
N ASP A 60 2.68 3.06 -2.20
CA ASP A 60 1.28 3.36 -2.50
C ASP A 60 0.34 2.21 -2.15
N ARG A 61 0.79 0.96 -2.35
CA ARG A 61 0.03 -0.20 -1.89
C ARG A 61 -0.02 -0.29 -0.37
N ALA A 62 1.06 0.03 0.34
CA ALA A 62 1.09 0.08 1.80
C ALA A 62 0.12 1.14 2.33
N ARG A 63 0.16 2.36 1.76
CA ARG A 63 -0.80 3.44 2.03
C ARG A 63 -2.24 3.00 1.76
N GLY A 64 -2.49 2.32 0.64
CA GLY A 64 -3.80 1.78 0.29
C GLY A 64 -4.30 0.72 1.27
N ARG A 65 -3.43 -0.21 1.71
CA ARG A 65 -3.74 -1.20 2.75
C ARG A 65 -4.07 -0.51 4.08
N ALA A 66 -3.29 0.50 4.47
CA ALA A 66 -3.55 1.28 5.69
C ALA A 66 -4.90 2.01 5.64
N LYS A 67 -5.22 2.70 4.54
CA LYS A 67 -6.52 3.37 4.34
C LYS A 67 -7.70 2.39 4.43
N ARG A 68 -7.58 1.20 3.83
CA ARG A 68 -8.61 0.15 3.93
C ARG A 68 -8.76 -0.35 5.35
N ARG A 69 -7.66 -0.72 6.01
CA ARG A 69 -7.68 -1.13 7.42
C ARG A 69 -8.37 -0.10 8.31
N ILE A 70 -8.03 1.18 8.14
CA ILE A 70 -8.61 2.32 8.84
C ILE A 70 -10.13 2.44 8.58
N ARG A 71 -10.56 2.32 7.32
CA ARG A 71 -11.98 2.37 6.95
C ARG A 71 -12.75 1.18 7.50
N ASP A 72 -12.11 0.03 7.56
CA ASP A 72 -12.73 -1.23 7.98
C ASP A 72 -12.71 -1.38 9.51
N ILE A 73 -12.16 -0.41 10.28
CA ILE A 73 -12.27 -0.40 11.73
C ILE A 73 -13.74 -0.13 12.10
N PRO A 74 -14.41 -1.06 12.82
CA PRO A 74 -15.79 -0.87 13.22
C PRO A 74 -15.94 0.32 14.17
N ALA A 75 -17.08 1.01 14.09
CA ALA A 75 -17.48 1.96 15.10
C ALA A 75 -17.62 1.25 16.46
N PHE A 76 -17.22 1.92 17.54
CA PHE A 76 -17.42 1.44 18.89
C PHE A 76 -18.52 2.25 19.57
N HIS A 77 -19.22 1.66 20.53
CA HIS A 77 -20.24 2.34 21.32
C HIS A 77 -19.63 2.82 22.64
N ASP A 78 -19.77 4.11 22.96
CA ASP A 78 -19.45 4.70 24.27
C ASP A 78 -20.72 5.20 24.97
N GLN A 79 -20.58 5.82 26.14
CA GLN A 79 -21.69 6.41 26.89
C GLN A 79 -22.43 7.55 26.15
N ASN A 80 -21.87 8.05 25.05
CA ASN A 80 -22.43 9.11 24.21
C ASN A 80 -22.92 8.58 22.85
N GLY A 81 -22.89 7.26 22.61
CA GLY A 81 -23.38 6.60 21.40
C GLY A 81 -22.30 5.96 20.52
N TRP A 82 -22.62 5.71 19.24
CA TRP A 82 -21.69 5.10 18.27
C TRP A 82 -20.66 6.12 17.77
N ARG A 83 -19.37 5.82 17.93
CA ARG A 83 -18.26 6.68 17.52
C ARG A 83 -17.33 6.00 16.52
N SER A 84 -16.87 6.79 15.55
CA SER A 84 -15.83 6.39 14.61
C SER A 84 -14.45 6.41 15.27
N PRO A 85 -13.62 5.36 15.10
CA PRO A 85 -12.24 5.31 15.60
C PRO A 85 -11.35 6.44 15.07
N LEU A 86 -11.67 6.96 13.88
CA LEU A 86 -10.98 8.08 13.24
C LEU A 86 -11.29 9.44 13.85
N LEU A 87 -12.31 9.53 14.70
CA LEU A 87 -12.66 10.72 15.49
C LEU A 87 -12.04 10.63 16.90
N MET A 88 -10.92 9.94 17.08
CA MET A 88 -10.09 10.10 18.27
C MET A 88 -9.12 11.27 18.02
N SER A 89 -9.50 12.47 18.44
CA SER A 89 -8.62 13.66 18.45
C SER A 89 -8.16 14.05 19.86
N THR A 90 -8.39 13.23 20.89
CA THR A 90 -8.05 13.60 22.28
C THR A 90 -7.46 12.44 23.08
N PRO A 91 -6.34 12.63 23.82
CA PRO A 91 -5.62 11.58 24.56
C PRO A 91 -6.30 11.14 25.86
N GLN A 92 -7.62 11.34 26.02
CA GLN A 92 -8.33 11.11 27.27
C GLN A 92 -9.60 10.28 27.07
N SER A 93 -9.47 9.12 26.45
CA SER A 93 -10.51 8.09 26.51
C SER A 93 -9.83 6.75 26.64
N THR A 94 -9.79 6.24 27.87
CA THR A 94 -9.34 4.88 28.16
C THR A 94 -10.26 3.92 27.41
N PRO A 95 -9.74 2.98 26.59
CA PRO A 95 -10.59 2.00 25.93
C PRO A 95 -11.36 1.19 26.99
N PRO A 96 -12.66 0.94 26.80
CA PRO A 96 -13.45 0.15 27.75
C PRO A 96 -12.90 -1.27 27.84
N ALA A 97 -12.98 -1.85 29.05
CA ALA A 97 -12.63 -3.24 29.30
C ALA A 97 -13.41 -4.17 28.35
N SER A 98 -12.76 -5.26 27.94
CA SER A 98 -13.26 -6.25 26.98
C SER A 98 -14.75 -6.59 27.19
N GLY A 99 -15.61 -6.10 26.31
CA GLY A 99 -17.05 -6.39 26.36
C GLY A 99 -17.94 -5.52 25.47
N SER A 100 -17.48 -4.33 25.04
CA SER A 100 -18.27 -3.41 24.18
C SER A 100 -17.89 -3.45 22.70
N TRP A 101 -17.02 -4.37 22.28
CA TRP A 101 -16.75 -4.60 20.87
C TRP A 101 -17.96 -5.26 20.21
N PRO A 102 -18.32 -4.92 18.96
CA PRO A 102 -19.40 -5.61 18.25
C PRO A 102 -19.11 -7.12 18.19
N PRO A 103 -20.14 -7.98 18.27
CA PRO A 103 -19.93 -9.42 18.16
C PRO A 103 -19.24 -9.69 16.82
N ALA A 104 -18.02 -10.21 16.90
CA ALA A 104 -17.16 -10.43 15.77
C ALA A 104 -17.92 -11.22 14.70
N ARG A 105 -18.31 -10.57 13.60
CA ARG A 105 -18.50 -11.29 12.34
C ARG A 105 -17.11 -11.58 11.80
N GLY A 106 -16.48 -12.57 12.42
CA GLY A 106 -15.21 -13.19 12.07
C GLY A 106 -14.07 -12.20 11.86
N LEU A 107 -13.18 -12.07 12.86
CA LEU A 107 -11.73 -11.86 12.70
C LEU A 107 -11.15 -11.57 14.10
N SER A 108 -10.83 -12.66 14.80
CA SER A 108 -9.74 -12.64 15.79
C SER A 108 -8.46 -12.29 15.03
N LEU A 109 -7.56 -11.48 15.62
CA LEU A 109 -6.29 -10.95 15.08
C LEU A 109 -6.37 -9.58 14.35
N VAL A 110 -6.51 -8.45 15.07
CA VAL A 110 -6.09 -7.13 14.50
C VAL A 110 -5.44 -6.17 15.52
N VAL A 111 -5.24 -6.54 16.78
CA VAL A 111 -4.54 -5.64 17.73
C VAL A 111 -3.02 -5.88 17.77
N ALA A 112 -2.55 -7.07 17.39
CA ALA A 112 -1.12 -7.38 17.34
C ALA A 112 -0.40 -6.81 16.10
N ASP A 113 -1.10 -6.58 14.98
CA ASP A 113 -0.47 -6.20 13.70
C ASP A 113 -0.39 -4.68 13.44
N ILE A 114 -0.97 -3.86 14.32
CA ILE A 114 -0.90 -2.39 14.16
C ILE A 114 0.50 -1.86 14.55
N ILE A 115 1.28 -2.63 15.32
CA ILE A 115 2.58 -2.18 15.88
C ILE A 115 3.78 -2.85 15.20
N THR A 116 3.65 -4.01 14.56
CA THR A 116 4.79 -4.68 13.93
C THR A 116 4.91 -4.33 12.45
N VAL A 117 5.52 -3.18 12.18
CA VAL A 117 6.23 -2.94 10.91
C VAL A 117 7.66 -3.47 11.08
N THR A 118 7.93 -4.64 10.52
CA THR A 118 9.27 -5.09 10.13
C THR A 118 9.18 -5.82 8.80
#